data_AF-A0A842T5M2-F1
#
_entry.id   AF-A0A842T5M2-F1
#
_cell.length_a   1.000
_cell.length_b   1.000
_cell.length_c   1.000
_cell.angle_alpha   90.00
_cell.angle_beta   90.00
_cell.angle_gamma   90.00
#
_symmetry.space_group_name_H-M   'P 1'
#
loop_
_entity.id
_entity.type
_entity.pdbx_description
1 polymer ?
#
loop_
_entity_poly.entity_id
_entity_poly.type
_entity_poly.pdbx_seq_one_letter_code
_entity_poly.pdbx_strand_id
1 'polypeptide(L)'
;MDNPIIRNPLSNEPYIPGSSLKGKFRSLLEKYLGKELINEVSKNPLIRIHKCDDKKEYLNCPVCILFGSSEKEINKPSRLIVRDAFLQDGEVYSKQDLSEKGDLPFSEIKTETVIDRITAQAMPRELERVPSGAEFKLDLIYDLYSEKDVEFLLYVFESMKLLEDDYLGGSGTRGSGQVEFYDLRIDIKEEKYYSTGTYGEGLESINKEATTPEEIIKTFPELKDKISPLI
;
A
#
# COMPACT_ATOMS: atom_id res chain seq x y z
N MET A 1 17.81 11.68 -16.57
CA MET A 1 17.60 10.81 -15.40
C MET A 1 16.27 10.14 -15.61
N ASP A 2 16.27 8.81 -15.72
CA ASP A 2 15.04 8.05 -15.96
C ASP A 2 14.40 7.69 -14.62
N ASN A 3 13.08 7.88 -14.51
CA ASN A 3 12.27 7.61 -13.31
C ASN A 3 12.77 8.34 -12.04
N PRO A 4 12.68 9.68 -11.99
CA PRO A 4 12.98 10.41 -10.76
C PRO A 4 12.06 9.95 -9.64
N ILE A 5 12.61 9.86 -8.42
CA ILE A 5 11.79 9.59 -7.24
C ILE A 5 10.80 10.74 -7.03
N ILE A 6 9.61 10.41 -6.54
CA ILE A 6 8.58 11.41 -6.25
C ILE A 6 8.94 12.07 -4.91
N ARG A 7 8.97 13.40 -4.90
CA ARG A 7 9.38 14.21 -3.74
C ARG A 7 8.30 15.20 -3.35
N ASN A 8 8.24 15.51 -2.07
CA ASN A 8 7.45 16.62 -1.58
C ASN A 8 8.05 17.94 -2.10
N PRO A 9 7.29 18.79 -2.82
CA PRO A 9 7.83 20.03 -3.39
C PRO A 9 8.38 21.04 -2.37
N LEU A 10 7.96 20.94 -1.11
CA LEU A 10 8.36 21.89 -0.06
C LEU A 10 9.59 21.42 0.71
N SER A 11 9.66 20.14 1.09
CA SER A 11 10.76 19.59 1.88
C SER A 11 11.82 18.87 1.05
N ASN A 12 11.53 18.58 -0.22
CA ASN A 12 12.33 17.73 -1.12
C ASN A 12 12.51 16.27 -0.63
N GLU A 13 11.84 15.89 0.45
CA GLU A 13 11.84 14.52 0.98
C GLU A 13 11.06 13.59 0.04
N PRO A 14 11.54 12.35 -0.18
CA PRO A 14 10.77 11.34 -0.87
C PRO A 14 9.50 11.00 -0.08
N TYR A 15 8.46 10.59 -0.80
CA TYR A 15 7.28 9.99 -0.19
C TYR A 15 6.70 8.91 -1.11
N ILE A 16 5.90 8.02 -0.54
CA ILE A 16 5.20 6.99 -1.30
C ILE A 16 3.75 7.46 -1.49
N PRO A 17 3.30 7.71 -2.72
CA PRO A 17 1.91 8.09 -2.96
C PRO A 17 0.95 6.98 -2.53
N GLY A 18 -0.13 7.35 -1.85
CA GLY A 18 -1.15 6.41 -1.41
C GLY A 18 -1.84 5.73 -2.58
N SER A 19 -1.93 6.38 -3.74
CA SER A 19 -2.42 5.79 -5.00
C SER A 19 -1.51 4.67 -5.51
N SER A 20 -0.18 4.79 -5.36
CA SER A 20 0.79 3.76 -5.74
C SER A 20 0.64 2.52 -4.85
N LEU A 21 0.56 2.70 -3.53
CA LEU A 21 0.31 1.61 -2.58
C LEU A 21 -1.05 0.96 -2.81
N LYS A 22 -2.12 1.76 -2.89
CA LYS A 22 -3.48 1.26 -3.12
C LYS A 22 -3.60 0.47 -4.42
N GLY A 23 -3.01 0.98 -5.50
CA GLY A 23 -3.00 0.32 -6.79
C GLY A 23 -2.21 -1.00 -6.76
N LYS A 24 -1.09 -1.03 -6.03
CA LYS A 24 -0.29 -2.25 -5.87
C LYS A 24 -1.02 -3.31 -5.06
N PHE A 25 -1.61 -2.95 -3.92
CA PHE A 25 -2.45 -3.85 -3.12
C PHE A 25 -3.60 -4.42 -3.97
N ARG A 26 -4.31 -3.56 -4.72
CA ARG A 26 -5.36 -4.01 -5.63
C ARG A 26 -4.85 -5.02 -6.65
N SER A 27 -3.75 -4.71 -7.32
CA SER A 27 -3.19 -5.57 -8.37
C SER A 27 -2.77 -6.94 -7.84
N LEU A 28 -2.19 -6.99 -6.64
CA LEU A 28 -1.79 -8.24 -6.00
C LEU A 28 -3.01 -9.05 -5.58
N LEU A 29 -3.99 -8.40 -4.96
CA LEU A 29 -5.21 -9.09 -4.51
C LEU A 29 -6.05 -9.62 -5.68
N GLU A 30 -6.13 -8.88 -6.79
CA GLU A 30 -6.78 -9.34 -8.02
C GLU A 30 -6.14 -10.64 -8.54
N LYS A 31 -4.80 -10.71 -8.56
CA LYS A 31 -4.07 -11.92 -9.00
C LYS A 31 -4.23 -13.06 -8.01
N TYR A 32 -4.09 -12.78 -6.72
CA TYR A 32 -4.23 -13.78 -5.65
C TYR A 32 -5.60 -14.46 -5.68
N LEU A 33 -6.66 -13.69 -5.90
CA LEU A 33 -8.04 -14.19 -5.99
C LEU A 33 -8.43 -14.67 -7.39
N GLY A 34 -7.49 -14.74 -8.34
CA GLY A 34 -7.74 -15.22 -9.70
C GLY A 34 -8.79 -14.41 -10.47
N LYS A 35 -8.87 -13.10 -10.24
CA LYS A 35 -9.86 -12.22 -10.89
C LYS A 35 -9.50 -11.95 -12.35
N GLU A 36 -10.51 -11.91 -13.19
CA GLU A 36 -10.34 -11.58 -14.61
C GLU A 36 -10.03 -10.09 -14.80
N LEU A 37 -8.97 -9.80 -15.56
CA LEU A 37 -8.50 -8.44 -15.86
C LEU A 37 -8.94 -8.04 -17.28
N ILE A 38 -10.25 -7.95 -17.48
CA ILE A 38 -10.85 -7.72 -18.80
C ILE A 38 -11.33 -6.29 -19.00
N ASN A 39 -11.62 -5.56 -17.92
CA ASN A 39 -12.22 -4.23 -18.01
C ASN A 39 -11.14 -3.17 -18.29
N GLU A 40 -11.24 -2.52 -19.45
CA GLU A 40 -10.30 -1.51 -19.89
C GLU A 40 -10.54 -0.16 -19.21
N VAL A 41 -9.48 0.40 -18.61
CA VAL A 41 -9.48 1.71 -17.94
C VAL A 41 -8.71 2.75 -18.76
N SER A 42 -7.68 2.31 -19.47
CA SER A 42 -6.90 3.14 -20.39
C SER A 42 -6.56 2.33 -21.63
N LYS A 43 -6.58 2.99 -22.80
CA LYS A 43 -6.20 2.41 -24.08
C LYS A 43 -4.71 2.51 -24.38
N ASN A 44 -4.07 3.60 -23.92
CA ASN A 44 -2.68 3.92 -24.19
C ASN A 44 -2.05 4.61 -22.96
N PRO A 45 -1.26 3.90 -22.13
CA PRO A 45 -1.00 2.45 -22.19
C PRO A 45 -2.28 1.65 -21.95
N LEU A 46 -2.34 0.41 -22.47
CA LEU A 46 -3.45 -0.50 -22.20
C LEU A 46 -3.43 -0.90 -20.73
N ILE A 47 -4.44 -0.46 -19.97
CA ILE A 47 -4.63 -0.81 -18.56
C ILE A 47 -5.96 -1.52 -18.43
N ARG A 48 -5.92 -2.76 -17.92
CA ARG A 48 -7.10 -3.54 -17.59
C ARG A 48 -7.09 -3.93 -16.12
N ILE A 49 -8.28 -3.89 -15.51
CA ILE A 49 -8.50 -4.23 -14.10
C ILE A 49 -9.71 -5.15 -13.98
N HIS A 50 -9.88 -5.76 -12.82
CA HIS A 50 -11.11 -6.46 -12.49
C HIS A 50 -12.20 -5.46 -12.09
N LYS A 51 -13.41 -5.67 -12.60
CA LYS A 51 -14.62 -4.96 -12.21
C LYS A 51 -15.82 -5.89 -12.28
N CYS A 52 -16.61 -5.97 -11.22
CA CYS A 52 -17.88 -6.69 -11.22
C CYS A 52 -18.96 -5.85 -11.92
N ASP A 53 -19.71 -6.50 -12.82
CA ASP A 53 -20.84 -5.88 -13.53
C ASP A 53 -22.17 -6.09 -12.80
N ASP A 54 -22.31 -7.21 -12.06
CA ASP A 54 -23.52 -7.54 -11.31
C ASP A 54 -23.45 -7.07 -9.84
N LYS A 55 -24.59 -6.59 -9.33
CA LYS A 55 -24.70 -6.11 -7.94
C LYS A 55 -24.46 -7.20 -6.90
N LYS A 56 -24.93 -8.43 -7.12
CA LYS A 56 -24.71 -9.54 -6.18
C LYS A 56 -23.25 -9.96 -6.18
N GLU A 57 -22.61 -10.00 -7.35
CA GLU A 57 -21.17 -10.28 -7.44
C GLU A 57 -20.36 -9.20 -6.72
N TYR A 58 -20.67 -7.93 -6.96
CA TYR A 58 -20.02 -6.79 -6.30
C TYR A 58 -20.08 -6.90 -4.76
N LEU A 59 -21.26 -7.22 -4.20
CA LEU A 59 -21.47 -7.34 -2.75
C LEU A 59 -20.67 -8.49 -2.10
N ASN A 60 -20.12 -9.40 -2.91
CA ASN A 60 -19.27 -10.50 -2.45
C ASN A 60 -17.83 -10.39 -2.97
N CYS A 61 -17.47 -9.28 -3.61
CA CYS A 61 -16.14 -9.10 -4.19
C CYS A 61 -15.27 -8.22 -3.28
N PRO A 62 -14.29 -8.79 -2.55
CA PRO A 62 -13.42 -8.01 -1.67
C PRO A 62 -12.62 -6.97 -2.44
N VAL A 63 -12.15 -7.28 -3.66
CA VAL A 63 -11.41 -6.32 -4.50
C VAL A 63 -12.24 -5.06 -4.78
N CYS A 64 -13.48 -5.22 -5.26
CA CYS A 64 -14.32 -4.09 -5.62
C CYS A 64 -14.81 -3.30 -4.40
N ILE A 65 -15.04 -3.96 -3.25
CA ILE A 65 -15.44 -3.31 -2.00
C ILE A 65 -14.27 -2.52 -1.41
N LEU A 66 -13.10 -3.15 -1.27
CA LEU A 66 -11.91 -2.53 -0.68
C LEU A 66 -11.45 -1.34 -1.52
N PHE A 67 -11.23 -1.54 -2.82
CA PHE A 67 -10.55 -0.56 -3.67
C PHE A 67 -11.50 0.33 -4.47
N GLY A 68 -12.80 0.01 -4.48
CA GLY A 68 -13.82 0.73 -5.24
C GLY A 68 -13.91 0.31 -6.71
N SER A 69 -15.06 0.57 -7.31
CA SER A 69 -15.36 0.33 -8.72
C SER A 69 -16.12 1.52 -9.31
N SER A 70 -15.77 1.93 -10.52
CA SER A 70 -16.39 3.05 -11.24
C SER A 70 -17.55 2.61 -12.15
N GLU A 71 -18.48 1.78 -11.64
CA GLU A 71 -19.67 1.39 -12.43
C GLU A 71 -20.82 2.36 -12.25
N LYS A 72 -21.48 2.70 -13.36
CA LYS A 72 -22.52 3.73 -13.43
C LYS A 72 -23.75 3.41 -12.57
N GLU A 73 -24.04 2.14 -12.35
CA GLU A 73 -25.20 1.69 -11.57
C GLU A 73 -24.87 1.31 -10.11
N ILE A 74 -23.58 1.18 -9.76
CA ILE A 74 -23.13 0.79 -8.41
C ILE A 74 -22.20 1.89 -7.88
N ASN A 75 -22.79 2.99 -7.41
CA ASN A 75 -22.06 4.07 -6.77
C ASN A 75 -21.81 3.75 -5.29
N LYS A 76 -20.87 2.84 -5.02
CA LYS A 76 -20.42 2.54 -3.66
C LYS A 76 -18.96 2.96 -3.47
N PRO A 77 -18.66 3.79 -2.44
CA PRO A 77 -17.31 4.25 -2.20
C PRO A 77 -16.42 3.09 -1.76
N SER A 78 -15.16 3.17 -2.15
CA SER A 78 -14.08 2.30 -1.65
C SER A 78 -14.04 2.35 -0.12
N ARG A 79 -13.87 1.19 0.52
CA ARG A 79 -13.74 1.12 1.99
C ARG A 79 -12.34 1.46 2.49
N LEU A 80 -11.32 1.27 1.66
CA LEU A 80 -9.93 1.51 2.02
C LEU A 80 -9.43 2.85 1.48
N ILE A 81 -9.10 3.77 2.37
CA ILE A 81 -8.34 4.98 2.07
C ILE A 81 -6.88 4.70 2.42
N VAL A 82 -5.99 4.98 1.47
CA VAL A 82 -4.54 4.86 1.64
C VAL A 82 -3.97 6.26 1.55
N ARG A 83 -3.41 6.77 2.65
CA ARG A 83 -2.75 8.08 2.68
C ARG A 83 -1.36 7.98 2.04
N ASP A 84 -0.84 9.14 1.66
CA ASP A 84 0.56 9.25 1.25
C ASP A 84 1.45 8.92 2.47
N ALA A 85 2.43 8.05 2.28
CA ALA A 85 3.37 7.67 3.32
C ALA A 85 4.61 8.56 3.22
N PHE A 86 4.79 9.42 4.22
CA PHE A 86 5.91 10.36 4.28
C PHE A 86 7.11 9.74 4.99
N LEU A 87 8.31 10.16 4.58
CA LEU A 87 9.54 9.78 5.25
C LEU A 87 9.47 10.13 6.74
N GLN A 88 9.96 9.22 7.60
CA GLN A 88 10.13 9.45 9.03
C GLN A 88 11.58 9.21 9.44
N ASP A 89 11.95 9.65 10.64
CA ASP A 89 13.21 9.24 11.24
C ASP A 89 13.11 7.76 11.57
N GLY A 90 14.03 6.98 11.00
CA GLY A 90 14.06 5.54 11.18
C GLY A 90 15.11 5.07 12.17
N GLU A 91 15.02 3.80 12.52
CA GLU A 91 15.99 3.12 13.39
C GLU A 91 17.36 3.02 12.73
N VAL A 92 17.39 2.76 11.41
CA VAL A 92 18.63 2.59 10.65
C VAL A 92 19.22 3.94 10.23
N TYR A 93 18.38 4.84 9.73
CA TYR A 93 18.79 6.17 9.27
C TYR A 93 17.80 7.22 9.73
N SER A 94 18.33 8.30 10.33
CA SER A 94 17.55 9.52 10.49
C SER A 94 17.32 10.20 9.14
N LYS A 95 16.37 11.14 9.09
CA LYS A 95 16.18 12.01 7.91
C LYS A 95 17.45 12.77 7.58
N GLN A 96 18.18 13.21 8.61
CA GLN A 96 19.45 13.92 8.43
C GLN A 96 20.47 13.01 7.75
N ASP A 97 20.62 11.77 8.21
CA ASP A 97 21.53 10.79 7.60
C ASP A 97 21.22 10.59 6.11
N LEU A 98 19.95 10.38 5.77
CA LEU A 98 19.50 10.20 4.38
C LEU A 98 19.76 11.45 3.53
N SER A 99 19.71 12.64 4.11
CA SER A 99 19.96 13.89 3.40
C SER A 99 21.43 14.14 3.08
N GLU A 100 22.35 13.58 3.89
CA GLU A 100 23.78 13.91 3.85
C GLU A 100 24.68 12.78 3.30
N LYS A 101 24.28 11.51 3.44
CA LYS A 101 25.15 10.36 3.19
C LYS A 101 25.04 9.75 1.79
N GLY A 102 23.98 10.06 1.04
CA GLY A 102 23.75 9.53 -0.31
C GLY A 102 24.50 10.28 -1.41
N ASP A 103 24.45 9.76 -2.64
CA ASP A 103 24.95 10.47 -3.83
C ASP A 103 24.17 11.78 -4.09
N LEU A 104 22.91 11.80 -3.67
CA LEU A 104 21.99 12.93 -3.74
C LEU A 104 21.21 13.06 -2.41
N PRO A 105 20.63 14.22 -2.09
CA PRO A 105 19.81 14.36 -0.89
C PRO A 105 18.64 13.36 -0.89
N PHE A 106 18.58 12.50 0.12
CA PHE A 106 17.58 11.45 0.32
C PHE A 106 17.56 10.34 -0.75
N SER A 107 18.55 10.27 -1.64
CA SER A 107 18.62 9.28 -2.71
C SER A 107 20.04 8.85 -3.06
N GLU A 108 20.14 7.72 -3.73
CA GLU A 108 21.39 7.19 -4.29
C GLU A 108 21.23 6.91 -5.79
N ILE A 109 22.36 6.90 -6.50
CA ILE A 109 22.43 6.59 -7.92
C ILE A 109 22.83 5.13 -8.07
N LYS A 110 21.88 4.32 -8.54
CA LYS A 110 22.14 2.92 -8.91
C LYS A 110 22.45 2.84 -10.40
N THR A 111 23.65 2.39 -10.74
CA THR A 111 24.00 2.07 -12.12
C THR A 111 23.55 0.66 -12.49
N GLU A 112 22.71 0.54 -13.51
CA GLU A 112 22.36 -0.73 -14.13
C GLU A 112 22.95 -0.82 -15.54
N THR A 113 23.30 -2.01 -16.01
CA THR A 113 23.93 -2.17 -17.33
C THR A 113 23.17 -3.18 -18.16
N VAL A 114 22.84 -2.80 -19.40
CA VAL A 114 22.43 -3.78 -20.43
C VAL A 114 23.69 -4.28 -21.12
N ILE A 115 23.86 -5.61 -21.17
CA ILE A 115 25.03 -6.25 -21.78
C ILE A 115 24.60 -6.98 -23.04
N ASP A 116 25.26 -6.67 -24.16
CA ASP A 116 25.14 -7.42 -25.40
C ASP A 116 25.68 -8.85 -25.18
N ARG A 117 24.85 -9.85 -25.47
CA ARG A 117 25.17 -11.26 -25.18
C ARG A 117 26.21 -11.87 -26.11
N ILE A 118 26.51 -11.23 -27.24
CA ILE A 118 27.45 -11.71 -28.26
C ILE A 118 28.77 -10.95 -28.14
N THR A 119 28.72 -9.61 -28.10
CA THR A 119 29.90 -8.75 -28.11
C THR A 119 30.42 -8.40 -26.71
N ALA A 120 29.65 -8.73 -25.66
CA ALA A 120 29.91 -8.33 -24.28
C ALA A 120 29.99 -6.81 -24.06
N GLN A 121 29.50 -5.99 -25.00
CA GLN A 121 29.44 -4.54 -24.85
C GLN A 121 28.39 -4.15 -23.80
N ALA A 122 28.74 -3.16 -22.99
CA ALA A 122 27.93 -2.66 -21.87
C ALA A 122 27.35 -1.28 -22.19
N MET A 123 26.04 -1.12 -22.00
CA MET A 123 25.36 0.18 -22.02
C MET A 123 24.83 0.49 -20.60
N PRO A 124 25.59 1.24 -19.78
CA PRO A 124 25.17 1.62 -18.44
C PRO A 124 24.05 2.68 -18.48
N ARG A 125 23.15 2.61 -17.50
CA ARG A 125 22.10 3.58 -17.22
C ARG A 125 22.06 3.88 -15.72
N GLU A 126 21.85 5.13 -15.37
CA GLU A 126 21.73 5.57 -13.98
C GLU A 126 20.27 5.69 -13.58
N LEU A 127 19.93 5.15 -12.41
CA LEU A 127 18.60 5.21 -11.81
C LEU A 127 18.71 5.82 -10.42
N GLU A 128 17.89 6.84 -10.17
CA GLU A 128 17.71 7.37 -8.82
C GLU A 128 16.83 6.41 -8.01
N ARG A 129 17.21 6.14 -6.76
CA ARG A 129 16.35 5.40 -5.82
C ARG A 129 16.53 5.89 -4.40
N VAL A 130 15.54 5.61 -3.56
CA VAL A 130 15.65 5.80 -2.12
C VAL A 130 16.59 4.71 -1.56
N PRO A 131 17.54 5.04 -0.66
CA PRO A 131 18.43 4.06 -0.05
C PRO A 131 17.63 3.02 0.75
N SER A 132 18.16 1.79 0.81
CA SER A 132 17.59 0.73 1.64
C SER A 132 17.65 1.13 3.12
N GLY A 133 16.62 0.79 3.90
CA GLY A 133 16.52 1.15 5.32
C GLY A 133 15.85 2.51 5.57
N ALA A 134 15.42 3.23 4.53
CA ALA A 134 14.55 4.40 4.71
C ALA A 134 13.15 3.97 5.16
N GLU A 135 12.59 4.68 6.14
CA GLU A 135 11.31 4.34 6.75
C GLU A 135 10.23 5.37 6.41
N PHE A 136 9.02 4.89 6.15
CA PHE A 136 7.89 5.72 5.75
C PHE A 136 6.69 5.44 6.65
N LYS A 137 6.04 6.50 7.13
CA LYS A 137 4.86 6.39 7.99
C LYS A 137 3.64 6.00 7.17
N LEU A 138 3.14 4.78 7.37
CA LEU A 138 1.91 4.29 6.74
C LEU A 138 0.67 4.76 7.53
N ASP A 139 -0.36 5.22 6.82
CA ASP A 139 -1.68 5.54 7.40
C ASP A 139 -2.80 5.04 6.48
N LEU A 140 -3.62 4.13 7.01
CA LEU A 140 -4.75 3.51 6.34
C LEU A 140 -6.03 3.75 7.12
N ILE A 141 -7.10 4.10 6.42
CA ILE A 141 -8.44 4.22 7.01
C ILE A 141 -9.34 3.20 6.33
N TYR A 142 -10.01 2.38 7.14
CA TYR A 142 -10.96 1.38 6.68
C TYR A 142 -12.36 1.66 7.22
N ASP A 143 -13.31 1.92 6.32
CA ASP A 143 -14.69 2.22 6.68
C ASP A 143 -15.52 0.93 6.78
N LEU A 144 -16.18 0.72 7.93
CA LEU A 144 -17.04 -0.44 8.20
C LEU A 144 -18.52 -0.06 8.05
N TYR A 145 -19.25 -0.74 7.17
CA TYR A 145 -20.69 -0.52 6.96
C TYR A 145 -21.54 -1.79 7.11
N SER A 146 -20.91 -2.97 7.16
CA SER A 146 -21.59 -4.26 7.23
C SER A 146 -20.68 -5.31 7.87
N GLU A 147 -21.27 -6.38 8.39
CA GLU A 147 -20.52 -7.51 8.96
C GLU A 147 -19.52 -8.14 7.98
N LYS A 148 -19.85 -8.15 6.68
CA LYS A 148 -18.93 -8.64 5.64
C LYS A 148 -17.69 -7.79 5.48
N ASP A 149 -17.76 -6.48 5.79
CA ASP A 149 -16.59 -5.61 5.71
C ASP A 149 -15.54 -6.04 6.74
N VAL A 150 -15.96 -6.59 7.89
CA VAL A 150 -15.03 -7.16 8.87
C VAL A 150 -14.28 -8.35 8.27
N GLU A 151 -14.94 -9.23 7.52
CA GLU A 151 -14.24 -10.32 6.81
C GLU A 151 -13.26 -9.79 5.76
N PHE A 152 -13.66 -8.73 5.06
CA PHE A 152 -12.85 -8.17 3.99
C PHE A 152 -11.63 -7.41 4.48
N LEU A 153 -11.62 -6.98 5.74
CA LEU A 153 -10.45 -6.36 6.37
C LEU A 153 -9.23 -7.30 6.34
N LEU A 154 -9.42 -8.62 6.45
CA LEU A 154 -8.32 -9.59 6.36
C LEU A 154 -7.52 -9.43 5.06
N TYR A 155 -8.19 -9.18 3.94
CA TYR A 155 -7.54 -9.01 2.64
C TYR A 155 -6.66 -7.76 2.56
N VAL A 156 -6.82 -6.78 3.46
CA VAL A 156 -5.88 -5.65 3.55
C VAL A 156 -4.53 -6.15 4.06
N PHE A 157 -4.52 -6.95 5.11
CA PHE A 157 -3.29 -7.54 5.67
C PHE A 157 -2.70 -8.60 4.75
N GLU A 158 -3.52 -9.41 4.10
CA GLU A 158 -3.03 -10.33 3.06
C GLU A 158 -2.39 -9.57 1.90
N SER A 159 -2.97 -8.43 1.48
CA SER A 159 -2.37 -7.58 0.44
C SER A 159 -1.03 -6.99 0.85
N MET A 160 -0.86 -6.65 2.14
CA MET A 160 0.44 -6.24 2.68
C MET A 160 1.44 -7.39 2.62
N LYS A 161 1.04 -8.59 3.08
CA LYS A 161 1.92 -9.77 3.06
C LYS A 161 2.33 -10.16 1.64
N LEU A 162 1.40 -10.12 0.70
CA LEU A 162 1.68 -10.31 -0.72
C LEU A 162 2.66 -9.27 -1.27
N LEU A 163 2.64 -8.04 -0.75
CA LEU A 163 3.56 -6.99 -1.19
C LEU A 163 4.97 -7.17 -0.61
N GLU A 164 5.12 -7.72 0.59
CA GLU A 164 6.44 -8.07 1.15
C GLU A 164 7.19 -9.08 0.27
N ASP A 165 6.47 -10.01 -0.35
CA ASP A 165 7.02 -11.02 -1.29
C ASP A 165 7.08 -10.51 -2.75
N ASP A 166 6.53 -9.33 -3.04
CA ASP A 166 6.60 -8.66 -4.35
C ASP A 166 7.44 -7.37 -4.21
N TYR A 167 7.20 -6.38 -5.06
CA TYR A 167 7.92 -5.12 -5.06
C TYR A 167 6.98 -3.93 -5.25
N LEU A 168 7.34 -2.81 -4.64
CA LEU A 168 6.68 -1.53 -4.80
C LEU A 168 7.44 -0.63 -5.78
N GLY A 169 6.71 0.01 -6.69
CA GLY A 169 7.31 0.92 -7.67
C GLY A 169 7.96 0.19 -8.85
N GLY A 170 9.07 0.76 -9.36
CA GLY A 170 9.72 0.31 -10.60
C GLY A 170 10.92 -0.62 -10.38
N SER A 171 11.28 -1.37 -11.43
CA SER A 171 12.51 -2.18 -11.51
C SER A 171 12.65 -3.28 -10.45
N GLY A 172 11.57 -3.78 -9.86
CA GLY A 172 11.70 -4.73 -8.75
C GLY A 172 12.22 -6.12 -9.12
N THR A 173 12.01 -6.56 -10.36
CA THR A 173 12.70 -7.76 -10.90
C THR A 173 14.22 -7.63 -10.97
N ARG A 174 14.76 -6.42 -10.73
CA ARG A 174 16.19 -6.10 -10.66
C ARG A 174 16.63 -5.68 -9.25
N GLY A 175 15.86 -6.06 -8.22
CA GLY A 175 16.21 -5.86 -6.80
C GLY A 175 15.90 -4.46 -6.27
N SER A 176 14.83 -3.82 -6.75
CA SER A 176 14.31 -2.55 -6.21
C SER A 176 12.93 -2.74 -5.58
N GLY A 177 12.58 -1.92 -4.60
CA GLY A 177 11.20 -1.87 -4.10
C GLY A 177 10.77 -3.01 -3.19
N GLN A 178 11.69 -3.80 -2.64
CA GLN A 178 11.38 -4.66 -1.51
C GLN A 178 10.96 -3.79 -0.32
N VAL A 179 9.85 -4.15 0.32
CA VAL A 179 9.29 -3.44 1.48
C VAL A 179 8.95 -4.43 2.58
N GLU A 180 8.86 -3.92 3.80
CA GLU A 180 8.42 -4.66 4.98
C GLU A 180 7.44 -3.77 5.75
N PHE A 181 6.41 -4.36 6.36
CA PHE A 181 5.48 -3.66 7.23
C PHE A 181 5.67 -4.10 8.67
N TYR A 182 5.89 -3.15 9.57
CA TYR A 182 6.05 -3.38 10.99
C TYR A 182 5.46 -2.21 11.79
N ASP A 183 5.39 -2.38 13.11
CA ASP A 183 4.78 -1.42 14.05
C ASP A 183 3.35 -1.02 13.64
N LEU A 184 2.59 -1.99 13.12
CA LEU A 184 1.20 -1.77 12.75
C LEU A 184 0.34 -1.65 13.99
N ARG A 185 -0.45 -0.59 14.03
CA ARG A 185 -1.43 -0.32 15.09
C ARG A 185 -2.82 -0.25 14.48
N ILE A 186 -3.75 -1.02 15.04
CA ILE A 186 -5.17 -1.02 14.63
C ILE A 186 -5.99 -0.37 15.73
N ASP A 187 -6.66 0.73 15.37
CA ASP A 187 -7.56 1.47 16.25
C ASP A 187 -8.98 1.45 15.70
N ILE A 188 -9.97 1.29 16.59
CA ILE A 188 -11.39 1.38 16.22
C ILE A 188 -11.91 2.76 16.60
N LYS A 189 -12.52 3.47 15.65
CA LYS A 189 -13.16 4.77 15.87
C LYS A 189 -14.68 4.64 15.67
N GLU A 190 -15.41 4.54 16.77
CA GLU A 190 -16.88 4.47 16.78
C GLU A 190 -17.54 5.86 16.70
N GLU A 191 -18.86 5.92 16.51
CA GLU A 191 -19.62 7.18 16.45
C GLU A 191 -19.34 8.11 17.66
N LYS A 192 -19.21 7.52 18.87
CA LYS A 192 -18.90 8.27 20.09
C LYS A 192 -17.59 9.04 19.97
N TYR A 193 -16.57 8.44 19.36
CA TYR A 193 -15.27 9.10 19.15
C TYR A 193 -15.42 10.42 18.38
N TYR A 194 -16.31 10.47 17.39
CA TYR A 194 -16.53 11.65 16.56
C TYR A 194 -17.51 12.65 17.18
N SER A 195 -18.47 12.19 17.99
CA SER A 195 -19.52 13.04 18.57
C SER A 195 -19.10 13.73 19.88
N THR A 196 -18.12 13.21 20.60
CA THR A 196 -17.66 13.79 21.89
C THR A 196 -16.59 14.87 21.75
N GLY A 197 -15.97 15.01 20.56
CA GLY A 197 -14.89 15.99 20.33
C GLY A 197 -13.58 15.67 21.06
N THR A 198 -13.46 14.53 21.74
CA THR A 198 -12.23 14.05 22.36
C THR A 198 -11.34 13.43 21.30
N TYR A 199 -10.44 14.23 20.72
CA TYR A 199 -9.50 13.75 19.71
C TYR A 199 -8.36 12.96 20.38
N GLY A 200 -8.25 11.67 20.08
CA GLY A 200 -7.08 10.85 20.41
C GLY A 200 -6.91 10.43 21.87
N GLU A 201 -7.80 10.83 22.79
CA GLU A 201 -7.75 10.33 24.17
C GLU A 201 -8.39 8.93 24.28
N GLY A 202 -7.60 7.95 24.69
CA GLY A 202 -8.11 6.62 25.11
C GLY A 202 -8.34 5.58 24.00
N LEU A 203 -7.83 5.79 22.78
CA LEU A 203 -7.83 4.72 21.78
C LEU A 203 -6.74 3.70 22.12
N GLU A 204 -7.14 2.59 22.72
CA GLU A 204 -6.30 1.39 22.86
C GLU A 204 -6.33 0.57 21.57
N SER A 205 -5.16 0.11 21.16
CA SER A 205 -5.02 -0.67 19.94
C SER A 205 -5.52 -2.11 20.14
N ILE A 206 -6.31 -2.61 19.18
CA ILE A 206 -6.99 -3.90 19.32
C ILE A 206 -6.11 -5.11 19.01
N ASN A 207 -5.01 -4.93 18.27
CA ASN A 207 -4.05 -5.98 17.88
C ASN A 207 -2.94 -6.24 18.90
N LYS A 208 -2.84 -5.44 19.97
CA LYS A 208 -1.89 -5.65 21.08
C LYS A 208 -0.44 -5.83 20.57
N GLU A 209 0.13 -7.04 20.71
CA GLU A 209 1.51 -7.37 20.36
C GLU A 209 1.68 -7.78 18.88
N ALA A 210 0.59 -8.06 18.16
CA ALA A 210 0.65 -8.44 16.75
C ALA A 210 0.86 -7.20 15.87
N THR A 211 2.11 -6.87 15.54
CA THR A 211 2.50 -5.60 14.90
C THR A 211 2.95 -5.75 13.45
N THR A 212 3.01 -6.98 12.94
CA THR A 212 3.29 -7.29 11.53
C THR A 212 2.05 -7.84 10.82
N PRO A 213 1.95 -7.76 9.47
CA PRO A 213 0.84 -8.36 8.74
C PRO A 213 0.65 -9.85 9.03
N GLU A 214 1.76 -10.60 9.17
CA GLU A 214 1.71 -12.03 9.44
C GLU A 214 1.12 -12.35 10.82
N GLU A 215 1.51 -11.61 11.85
CA GLU A 215 0.96 -11.78 13.21
C GLU A 215 -0.51 -11.39 13.27
N ILE A 216 -0.88 -10.30 12.58
CA ILE A 216 -2.27 -9.84 12.51
C ILE A 216 -3.14 -10.87 11.79
N ILE A 217 -2.67 -11.46 10.69
CA ILE A 217 -3.39 -12.53 9.98
C ILE A 217 -3.62 -13.74 10.91
N LYS A 218 -2.58 -14.17 11.66
CA LYS A 218 -2.68 -15.30 12.59
C LYS A 218 -3.68 -15.05 13.73
N THR A 219 -3.73 -13.82 14.24
CA THR A 219 -4.61 -13.41 15.35
C THR A 219 -5.95 -12.84 14.89
N PHE A 220 -6.18 -12.78 13.57
CA PHE A 220 -7.38 -12.16 13.00
C PHE A 220 -8.71 -12.73 13.51
N PRO A 221 -8.86 -14.05 13.76
CA PRO A 221 -10.10 -14.58 14.32
C PRO A 221 -10.48 -13.94 15.66
N GLU A 222 -9.50 -13.71 16.55
CA GLU A 222 -9.72 -13.05 17.84
C GLU A 222 -9.90 -11.53 17.69
N LEU A 223 -9.24 -10.94 16.70
CA LEU A 223 -9.34 -9.52 16.38
C LEU A 223 -10.74 -9.17 15.86
N LYS A 224 -11.28 -10.01 14.98
CA LYS A 224 -12.61 -9.87 14.37
C LYS A 224 -13.70 -9.76 15.42
N ASP A 225 -13.65 -10.58 16.47
CA ASP A 225 -14.67 -10.59 17.53
C ASP A 225 -14.73 -9.27 18.32
N LYS A 226 -13.66 -8.46 18.28
CA LYS A 226 -13.63 -7.13 18.90
C LYS A 226 -14.19 -6.03 18.00
N ILE A 227 -14.39 -6.32 16.72
CA ILE A 227 -14.91 -5.36 15.74
C ILE A 227 -16.42 -5.54 15.65
N SER A 228 -17.18 -4.64 16.29
CA SER A 228 -18.63 -4.58 16.13
C SER A 228 -19.00 -3.65 14.97
N PRO A 229 -19.54 -4.16 13.85
CA PRO A 229 -20.07 -3.29 12.81
C PRO A 229 -21.29 -2.55 13.37
N LEU A 230 -21.34 -1.23 13.14
CA LEU A 230 -22.54 -0.44 13.42
C LEU A 230 -23.65 -0.92 12.47
N ILE A 231 -24.65 -1.63 13.01
CA ILE A 231 -25.90 -2.00 12.33
C ILE A 231 -26.96 -0.96 12.66
#